data_AF-F9PQB8-F1
#
_entry.id   AF-F9PQB8-F1
#
_cell.length_a   1.000
_cell.length_b   1.000
_cell.length_c   1.000
_cell.angle_alpha   90.00
_cell.angle_beta   90.00
_cell.angle_gamma   90.00
#
_symmetry.space_group_name_H-M   'P 1'
#
loop_
_entity.id
_entity.type
_entity.pdbx_description
1 polymer ?
#
loop_
_entity_poly.entity_id
_entity_poly.type
_entity_poly.pdbx_seq_one_letter_code
_entity_poly.pdbx_strand_id
1 'polypeptide(L)'
;MYFSDYVDYYIVATEFTKNRMIDDGIKEERICAYGIPISDNFKERHYEKKEGFNILTIFGTLGMNDFSEYIMPILDISNDIRLTMVCGKNEELKEKLEKNIVFL
;
A
#
# COMPACT_ATOMS: atom_id res chain seq x y z
N MET A 1 12.27 -11.44 -16.43
CA MET A 1 11.25 -10.40 -16.65
C MET A 1 10.71 -10.60 -18.05
N TYR A 2 9.40 -10.45 -18.28
CA TYR A 2 8.85 -10.57 -19.64
C TYR A 2 8.97 -9.21 -20.32
N PHE A 3 9.65 -9.17 -21.46
CA PHE A 3 9.75 -7.98 -22.31
C PHE A 3 9.09 -8.29 -23.64
N SER A 4 8.29 -7.35 -24.14
CA SER A 4 7.61 -7.47 -25.41
C SER A 4 8.34 -6.66 -26.48
N ASP A 5 8.55 -7.26 -27.65
CA ASP A 5 9.10 -6.58 -28.81
C ASP A 5 8.17 -5.47 -29.35
N TYR A 6 6.89 -5.53 -28.99
CA TYR A 6 5.85 -4.58 -29.41
C TYR A 6 5.71 -3.35 -28.51
N VAL A 7 6.59 -3.15 -27.53
CA VAL A 7 6.53 -2.00 -26.60
C VAL A 7 7.53 -0.94 -27.02
N ASP A 8 7.09 0.21 -27.54
CA ASP A 8 8.01 1.27 -27.97
C ASP A 8 8.81 1.85 -26.80
N TYR A 9 8.14 2.13 -25.67
CA TYR A 9 8.73 2.71 -24.48
C TYR A 9 8.22 2.05 -23.20
N TYR A 10 9.11 1.87 -22.23
CA TYR A 10 8.80 1.44 -20.87
C TYR A 10 8.90 2.63 -19.92
N ILE A 11 7.82 2.91 -19.19
CA ILE A 11 7.83 3.89 -18.09
C ILE A 11 8.08 3.14 -16.79
N VAL A 12 9.13 3.52 -16.07
CA VAL A 12 9.54 2.85 -14.84
C VAL A 12 9.57 3.79 -13.64
N ALA A 13 9.44 3.22 -12.45
CA ALA A 13 9.34 3.97 -11.21
C ALA A 13 10.64 4.66 -10.79
N THR A 14 11.80 4.09 -11.14
CA THR A 14 13.10 4.54 -10.62
C THR A 14 14.22 4.30 -11.63
N GLU A 15 15.31 5.05 -11.48
CA GLU A 15 16.57 4.80 -12.20
C GLU A 15 17.13 3.40 -11.91
N PHE A 16 16.91 2.86 -10.71
CA PHE A 16 17.30 1.49 -10.38
C PHE A 16 16.63 0.47 -11.33
N THR A 17 15.32 0.60 -11.54
CA THR A 17 14.59 -0.27 -12.47
C THR A 17 15.06 -0.07 -13.90
N LYS A 18 15.32 1.18 -14.31
CA LYS A 18 15.87 1.49 -15.64
C LYS A 18 17.20 0.77 -15.87
N ASN A 19 18.15 0.93 -14.95
CA ASN A 19 19.47 0.31 -15.07
C ASN A 19 19.39 -1.22 -15.13
N ARG A 20 18.53 -1.83 -14.32
CA ARG A 20 18.32 -3.28 -14.36
C ARG A 20 17.74 -3.76 -15.70
N MET A 21 16.87 -2.98 -16.33
CA MET A 21 16.33 -3.31 -17.66
C MET A 21 17.37 -3.15 -18.77
N ILE A 22 18.30 -2.20 -18.63
CA ILE A 22 19.45 -2.05 -19.51
C ILE A 22 20.36 -3.29 -19.39
N ASP A 23 20.64 -3.74 -18.16
CA ASP A 23 21.40 -4.97 -17.90
C ASP A 23 20.73 -6.21 -18.50
N ASP A 24 19.39 -6.24 -18.52
CA ASP A 24 18.58 -7.29 -19.15
C ASP A 24 18.48 -7.15 -20.69
N GLY A 25 19.15 -6.17 -21.31
CA GLY A 25 19.30 -6.03 -22.76
C GLY A 25 18.30 -5.10 -23.45
N ILE A 26 17.48 -4.36 -22.69
CA ILE A 26 16.58 -3.35 -23.26
C ILE A 26 17.38 -2.08 -23.54
N LYS A 27 17.23 -1.54 -24.75
CA LYS A 27 17.90 -0.31 -25.17
C LYS A 27 17.50 0.87 -24.27
N GLU A 28 18.48 1.64 -23.84
CA GLU A 28 18.29 2.76 -22.90
C GLU A 28 17.25 3.77 -23.42
N GLU A 29 17.29 4.09 -24.71
CA GLU A 29 16.38 5.05 -25.33
C GLU A 29 14.90 4.63 -25.28
N ARG A 30 14.62 3.36 -24.99
CA ARG A 30 13.26 2.81 -24.82
C ARG A 30 12.79 2.80 -23.36
N ILE A 31 13.55 3.35 -22.41
CA ILE A 31 13.22 3.30 -20.98
C ILE A 31 13.21 4.70 -20.36
N CYS A 32 12.07 5.09 -19.81
CA CYS A 32 11.81 6.39 -19.21
C CYS A 32 11.52 6.24 -17.70
N ALA A 33 12.42 6.72 -16.84
CA ALA A 33 12.22 6.67 -15.38
C ALA A 33 11.41 7.88 -14.88
N TYR A 34 10.10 7.90 -15.14
CA TYR A 34 9.23 9.02 -14.77
C TYR A 34 8.53 8.87 -13.42
N GLY A 35 8.77 7.78 -12.70
CA GLY A 35 8.12 7.53 -11.43
C GLY A 35 6.81 6.74 -11.57
N ILE A 36 6.18 6.47 -10.43
CA ILE A 36 4.87 5.82 -10.39
C ILE A 36 3.82 6.87 -10.74
N PRO A 37 2.96 6.63 -11.75
CA PRO A 37 1.85 7.53 -12.03
C PRO A 37 0.88 7.48 -10.84
N ILE A 38 0.82 8.57 -10.09
CA ILE A 38 -0.14 8.75 -9.00
C ILE A 38 -1.15 9.83 -9.38
N SER A 39 -2.38 9.71 -8.88
CA SER A 39 -3.40 10.75 -9.03
C SER A 39 -2.90 12.06 -8.43
N ASP A 40 -3.24 13.20 -9.05
CA ASP A 40 -2.89 14.53 -8.55
C ASP A 40 -3.42 14.78 -7.13
N ASN A 41 -4.50 14.10 -6.73
CA ASN A 41 -5.04 14.15 -5.36
C ASN A 41 -4.01 13.69 -4.30
N PHE A 42 -3.00 12.89 -4.67
CA PHE A 42 -1.92 12.48 -3.76
C PHE A 42 -0.80 13.52 -3.67
N LYS A 43 -0.77 14.52 -4.57
CA LYS A 43 0.18 15.64 -4.51
C LYS A 43 -0.27 16.70 -3.51
N GLU A 44 -1.58 16.85 -3.33
CA GLU A 44 -2.16 17.70 -2.31
C GLU A 44 -2.04 17.03 -0.93
N ARG A 45 -1.44 17.74 0.03
CA ARG A 45 -1.33 17.26 1.41
C ARG A 45 -2.33 18.00 2.28
N HIS A 46 -3.39 17.31 2.67
CA HIS A 46 -4.30 17.80 3.71
C HIS A 46 -3.77 17.35 5.07
N TYR A 47 -3.15 18.28 5.79
CA TYR A 47 -2.73 18.05 7.16
C TYR A 47 -3.80 18.56 8.12
N GLU A 48 -4.67 17.65 8.55
CA GLU A 48 -5.51 17.90 9.71
C GLU A 48 -4.86 17.25 10.92
N LYS A 49 -4.59 18.06 11.96
CA LYS A 49 -4.12 17.53 13.22
C LYS A 49 -5.25 16.70 13.83
N LYS A 50 -5.03 15.38 13.92
CA LYS A 50 -5.91 14.48 14.65
C LYS A 50 -5.44 14.40 16.11
N GLU A 51 -6.39 14.47 17.03
CA GLU A 51 -6.13 14.23 18.46
C GLU A 51 -5.85 12.74 18.71
N GLY A 52 -4.98 12.46 19.68
CA GLY A 52 -4.56 11.11 20.05
C GLY A 52 -3.61 10.43 19.06
N PHE A 53 -3.28 9.16 19.32
CA PHE A 53 -2.36 8.39 18.48
C PHE A 53 -3.13 7.66 17.37
N ASN A 54 -3.07 8.20 16.15
CA ASN A 54 -3.82 7.68 15.02
C ASN A 54 -2.93 6.78 14.14
N ILE A 55 -3.34 5.52 13.96
CA ILE A 55 -2.66 4.54 13.11
C ILE A 55 -3.54 4.27 11.90
N LEU A 56 -3.00 4.45 10.69
CA LEU A 56 -3.61 3.97 9.45
C LEU A 56 -2.86 2.73 8.98
N THR A 57 -3.59 1.66 8.71
CA THR A 57 -3.03 0.42 8.17
C THR A 57 -3.82 -0.06 6.95
N ILE A 58 -3.13 -0.74 6.05
CA ILE A 58 -3.69 -1.39 4.88
C ILE A 58 -3.37 -2.88 5.02
N PHE A 59 -4.36 -3.69 5.37
CA PHE A 59 -4.22 -5.14 5.54
C PHE A 59 -5.03 -5.87 4.48
N GLY A 60 -4.60 -7.07 4.07
CA GLY A 60 -5.40 -7.96 3.23
C GLY A 60 -5.12 -7.92 1.72
N THR A 61 -3.90 -7.58 1.30
CA THR A 61 -3.45 -8.04 -0.02
C THR A 61 -3.15 -9.54 0.03
N LEU A 62 -3.83 -10.32 -0.81
CA LEU A 62 -3.58 -11.75 -1.08
C LEU A 62 -3.56 -12.66 0.17
N GLY A 63 -4.75 -13.01 0.68
CA GLY A 63 -4.97 -14.31 1.33
C GLY A 63 -4.30 -14.56 2.69
N MET A 64 -3.86 -13.52 3.41
CA MET A 64 -3.40 -13.71 4.79
C MET A 64 -4.59 -13.96 5.73
N ASN A 65 -4.47 -15.05 6.49
CA ASN A 65 -5.43 -15.48 7.49
C ASN A 65 -5.21 -14.70 8.79
N ASP A 66 -6.33 -14.19 9.32
CA ASP A 66 -6.54 -13.64 10.66
C ASP A 66 -5.45 -12.71 11.24
N PHE A 67 -5.56 -11.41 10.96
CA PHE A 67 -4.67 -10.39 11.54
C PHE A 67 -5.05 -9.93 12.96
N SER A 68 -6.14 -10.45 13.52
CA SER A 68 -6.59 -10.03 14.86
C SER A 68 -5.49 -10.24 15.90
N GLU A 69 -4.70 -11.31 15.78
CA GLU A 69 -3.58 -11.62 16.67
C GLU A 69 -2.48 -10.54 16.70
N TYR A 70 -2.30 -9.78 15.61
CA TYR A 70 -1.32 -8.68 15.56
C TYR A 70 -1.92 -7.34 15.99
N ILE A 71 -3.22 -7.16 15.80
CA ILE A 71 -3.89 -5.88 16.05
C ILE A 71 -4.30 -5.74 17.51
N MET A 72 -4.75 -6.81 18.15
CA MET A 72 -5.19 -6.74 19.55
C MET A 72 -4.09 -6.28 20.51
N PRO A 73 -2.85 -6.81 20.44
CA PRO A 73 -1.79 -6.33 21.31
C PRO A 73 -1.48 -4.84 21.10
N ILE A 74 -1.68 -4.30 19.89
CA ILE A 74 -1.47 -2.87 19.62
C ILE A 74 -2.56 -2.04 20.30
N LEU A 75 -3.81 -2.48 20.21
CA LEU A 75 -4.94 -1.80 20.85
C LEU A 75 -4.86 -1.85 22.38
N ASP A 76 -4.26 -2.91 22.93
CA ASP A 76 -4.07 -3.08 24.38
C ASP A 76 -2.96 -2.17 24.97
N ILE A 77 -2.10 -1.55 24.14
CA ILE A 77 -1.01 -0.67 24.62
C ILE A 77 -1.56 0.58 25.30
N SER A 78 -2.64 1.17 24.76
CA SER A 78 -3.22 2.40 25.27
C SER A 78 -4.63 2.61 24.74
N ASN A 79 -5.50 3.11 25.61
CA ASN A 79 -6.86 3.51 25.25
C ASN A 79 -6.92 4.76 24.33
N ASP A 80 -5.79 5.44 24.09
CA ASP A 80 -5.70 6.62 23.20
C ASP A 80 -5.26 6.26 21.76
N ILE A 81 -5.24 4.97 21.42
CA ILE A 81 -4.92 4.50 20.07
C ILE A 81 -6.19 4.45 19.23
N ARG A 82 -6.14 5.11 18.07
CA ARG A 82 -7.21 5.09 17.06
C ARG A 82 -6.69 4.40 15.81
N LEU A 83 -7.16 3.19 15.55
CA LEU A 83 -6.77 2.41 14.38
C LEU A 83 -7.80 2.54 13.24
N THR A 84 -7.36 3.01 12.08
CA THR A 84 -8.12 2.97 10.83
C THR A 84 -7.55 1.87 9.94
N MET A 85 -8.36 0.90 9.57
CA MET A 85 -7.95 -0.22 8.71
C MET A 85 -8.60 -0.13 7.34
N VAL A 86 -7.79 -0.13 6.28
CA VAL A 86 -8.26 -0.34 4.92
C VAL A 86 -8.10 -1.81 4.59
N CYS A 87 -9.23 -2.49 4.40
CA CYS A 87 -9.29 -3.90 4.03
C CYS A 87 -9.85 -4.05 2.61
N GLY A 88 -9.47 -5.13 1.92
CA GLY A 88 -10.22 -5.58 0.75
C GLY A 88 -11.66 -5.97 1.10
N LYS A 89 -12.48 -6.33 0.11
CA LYS A 89 -13.85 -6.82 0.36
C LYS A 89 -13.80 -8.21 1.02
N ASN A 90 -13.74 -8.23 2.35
CA ASN A 90 -13.65 -9.43 3.18
C ASN A 90 -14.58 -9.29 4.39
N GLU A 91 -15.84 -9.70 4.22
CA GLU A 91 -16.86 -9.62 5.27
C GLU A 91 -16.53 -10.54 6.46
N GLU A 92 -15.89 -11.68 6.22
CA GLU A 92 -15.49 -12.59 7.31
C GLU A 92 -14.49 -11.93 8.27
N LEU A 93 -13.49 -11.22 7.72
CA LEU A 93 -12.54 -10.46 8.52
C LEU A 93 -13.24 -9.33 9.28
N LYS A 94 -14.17 -8.62 8.62
CA LYS A 94 -14.96 -7.56 9.26
C LYS A 94 -15.74 -8.10 10.46
N GLU A 95 -16.50 -9.18 10.29
CA GLU A 95 -17.27 -9.80 11.37
C GLU A 95 -16.37 -10.29 12.52
N LYS A 96 -15.19 -10.86 12.22
CA LYS A 96 -14.21 -11.27 13.24
C LYS A 96 -13.69 -10.09 14.05
N LEU A 97 -13.38 -8.97 13.40
CA LEU A 97 -12.91 -7.76 14.06
C LEU A 97 -14.03 -7.10 14.87
N GLU A 98 -15.24 -7.00 14.33
CA GLU A 98 -16.41 -6.40 15.01
C GLU A 98 -16.81 -7.16 16.28
N LYS A 99 -16.58 -8.47 16.34
CA LYS A 99 -16.81 -9.25 17.57
C LYS A 99 -15.90 -8.86 18.73
N ASN A 100 -14.72 -8.32 18.43
CA ASN A 100 -13.70 -8.06 19.42
C ASN A 100 -13.31 -6.57 19.53
N ILE A 101 -13.82 -5.71 18.64
CA ILE A 101 -13.51 -4.28 18.55
C ILE A 101 -14.82 -3.53 18.28
N VAL A 102 -15.12 -2.51 19.09
CA VAL A 102 -16.24 -1.59 18.82
C VAL A 102 -15.78 -0.56 17.79
N PHE A 103 -16.31 -0.64 16.58
CA PHE A 103 -16.14 0.41 15.57
C PHE A 103 -17.15 1.54 15.85
N LEU A 104 -16.68 2.79 15.84
CA LEU A 104 -17.54 3.99 15.81
C LEU A 104 -17.85 4.36 14.35
#